data_AF-A0A506A0M5-F1
#
_entry.id   AF-A0A506A0M5-F1
#
_cell.length_a   1.000
_cell.length_b   1.000
_cell.length_c   1.000
_cell.angle_alpha   90.00
_cell.angle_beta   90.00
_cell.angle_gamma   90.00
#
_symmetry.space_group_name_H-M   'P 1'
#
loop_
_entity.id
_entity.type
_entity.pdbx_description
1 polymer ?
#
loop_
_entity_poly.entity_id
_entity_poly.type
_entity_poly.pdbx_seq_one_letter_code
_entity_poly.pdbx_strand_id
1 'polypeptide(L)' 'MQQFLALSVVAPNGTRIAQRIKTLEVRSWVSAQLPLKDLFIVENQNFLKNDGDEG' A
#
# COMPACT_ATOMS: atom_id res chain seq x y z
N MET A 1 9.78 7.46 20.15
CA MET A 1 9.65 6.61 18.94
C MET A 1 9.06 7.47 17.84
N GLN A 2 9.62 7.40 16.63
CA GLN A 2 9.10 8.12 15.46
C GLN A 2 8.02 7.28 14.79
N GLN A 3 6.88 7.90 14.46
CA GLN A 3 5.81 7.25 13.70
C GLN A 3 6.00 7.53 12.22
N PHE A 4 5.75 6.52 11.39
CA PHE A 4 5.78 6.63 9.94
C PHE A 4 4.42 6.22 9.38
N LEU A 5 4.02 6.84 8.26
CA LEU A 5 2.87 6.37 7.50
C LEU A 5 3.26 5.07 6.78
N ALA A 6 2.32 4.13 6.73
CA ALA A 6 2.50 2.87 6.04
C ALA A 6 1.32 2.58 5.12
N LEU A 7 1.61 2.01 3.96
CA LEU A 7 0.63 1.49 3.03
C LEU A 7 0.80 -0.03 2.92
N SER A 8 -0.26 -0.73 3.31
CA SER A 8 -0.34 -2.19 3.23
C SER A 8 -0.64 -2.61 1.80
N VAL A 9 0.24 -3.41 1.18
CA VAL A 9 0.16 -3.87 -0.21
C VAL A 9 0.18 -5.41 -0.23
N VAL A 10 -0.74 -6.03 -0.95
CA VAL A 10 -0.79 -7.50 -1.05
C VAL A 10 0.35 -8.01 -1.94
N ALA A 11 1.01 -9.06 -1.49
CA ALA A 11 2.09 -9.73 -2.21
C ALA A 11 1.62 -10.20 -3.61
N PRO A 12 2.51 -10.12 -4.63
CA PRO A 12 3.92 -9.72 -4.58
C PRO A 12 4.15 -8.24 -4.94
N ASN A 13 3.14 -7.37 -4.78
CA ASN A 13 3.17 -6.04 -5.37
C ASN A 13 4.07 -5.05 -4.63
N GLY A 14 4.29 -5.21 -3.32
CA GLY A 14 5.25 -4.39 -2.57
C GLY A 14 6.67 -4.62 -3.08
N THR A 15 7.04 -5.88 -3.30
CA THR A 15 8.32 -6.25 -3.93
C THR A 15 8.45 -5.68 -5.34
N ARG A 16 7.39 -5.76 -6.16
CA ARG A 16 7.41 -5.19 -7.53
C ARG A 16 7.55 -3.66 -7.55
N ILE A 17 6.99 -2.96 -6.56
CA ILE A 17 7.17 -1.51 -6.39
C ILE A 17 8.62 -1.21 -6.03
N ALA A 18 9.20 -1.93 -5.06
CA ALA A 18 10.60 -1.77 -4.66
C ALA A 18 11.58 -2.02 -5.81
N GLN A 19 11.26 -2.98 -6.69
CA GLN A 19 12.04 -3.30 -7.90
C GLN A 19 11.75 -2.36 -9.09
N ARG A 20 10.87 -1.37 -8.94
CA ARG A 20 10.43 -0.44 -10.01
C ARG A 20 9.73 -1.12 -11.20
N ILE A 21 9.25 -2.35 -11.03
CA ILE A 21 8.48 -3.08 -12.05
C ILE A 21 7.04 -2.59 -12.05
N LYS A 22 6.46 -2.40 -10.86
CA LYS A 22 5.13 -1.80 -10.68
C LYS A 22 5.31 -0.33 -10.32
N THR A 23 4.94 0.56 -11.23
CA THR A 23 5.11 2.01 -11.08
C THR A 23 3.81 2.74 -10.78
N LEU A 24 2.66 2.07 -10.91
CA LEU A 24 1.34 2.60 -10.62
C LEU A 24 0.63 1.73 -9.58
N GLU A 25 0.23 2.35 -8.47
CA GLU A 25 -0.64 1.75 -7.46
C GLU A 25 -2.04 2.35 -7.56
N VAL A 26 -3.07 1.51 -7.57
CA VAL A 26 -4.48 1.89 -7.71
C VAL A 26 -5.23 1.42 -6.46
N ARG A 27 -6.06 2.29 -5.91
CA ARG A 27 -6.89 2.03 -4.71
C ARG A 27 -8.31 2.52 -4.97
N SER A 28 -9.29 1.92 -4.28
CA SER A 28 -10.70 2.34 -4.28
C SER A 28 -10.90 3.70 -3.60
N TRP A 29 -9.96 4.10 -2.74
CA TRP A 29 -9.97 5.36 -2.00
C TRP A 29 -8.85 6.29 -2.43
N VAL A 30 -9.02 7.58 -2.12
CA VAL A 30 -8.03 8.64 -2.32
C VAL A 30 -7.56 9.19 -0.97
N SER A 31 -6.25 9.37 -0.82
CA SER A 31 -5.70 10.04 0.37
C SER A 31 -6.16 11.49 0.42
N ALA A 32 -6.41 12.03 1.62
CA ALA A 32 -6.74 13.44 1.81
C ALA A 32 -5.62 14.39 1.35
N GLN A 33 -4.37 13.92 1.34
CA GLN A 33 -3.22 14.70 0.91
C GLN A 33 -2.35 13.92 -0.10
N LEU A 34 -1.97 14.60 -1.18
CA LEU A 34 -1.06 14.12 -2.21
C LEU A 34 0.02 15.17 -2.52
N PRO A 35 1.25 14.77 -2.89
CA PRO A 35 1.74 13.39 -2.91
C PRO A 35 1.97 12.86 -1.49
N LEU A 36 1.74 11.55 -1.29
CA LEU A 36 2.18 10.87 -0.09
C LEU A 36 3.72 10.82 -0.09
N LYS A 37 4.34 11.37 0.95
CA LYS A 37 5.80 11.35 1.16
C LYS A 37 6.12 10.52 2.39
N ASP A 38 7.34 10.00 2.47
CA ASP A 38 7.86 9.25 3.62
C ASP A 38 6.94 8.09 4.05
N LEU A 39 6.46 7.36 3.05
CA LEU A 39 5.51 6.24 3.18
C LEU A 39 6.24 4.90 3.10
N PHE A 40 6.09 4.07 4.14
CA PHE A 40 6.54 2.68 4.10
C PHE A 40 5.58 1.83 3.30
N ILE A 41 6.11 0.98 2.40
CA ILE A 41 5.34 -0.08 1.76
C ILE A 41 5.49 -1.35 2.60
N VAL A 42 4.38 -1.84 3.14
CA VAL A 42 4.34 -3.08 3.92
C VAL A 42 3.68 -4.16 3.09
N GLU A 43 4.43 -5.20 2.76
CA GLU A 43 3.89 -6.32 1.98
C GLU A 43 3.23 -7.35 2.90
N ASN A 44 2.00 -7.75 2.58
CA ASN A 44 1.23 -8.74 3.32
C ASN A 44 0.72 -9.87 2.39
N GLN A 45 0.15 -10.93 2.96
CA GLN A 45 -0.45 -12.04 2.19
C GLN A 45 -1.99 -12.06 2.25
N ASN A 46 -2.60 -11.02 2.81
CA ASN A 46 -4.02 -10.96 3.10
C ASN A 46 -4.76 -10.33 1.92
N PHE A 47 -5.40 -11.17 1.13
CA PHE A 47 -6.34 -10.70 0.12
C PHE A 47 -7.66 -10.33 0.79
N LEU A 48 -8.09 -9.09 0.57
CA LEU A 48 -9.41 -8.61 0.95
C LEU A 48 -10.39 -9.23 -0.05
N LYS A 49 -10.89 -10.43 0.28
CA LYS A 49 -11.78 -11.20 -0.60
C LYS A 49 -13.24 -10.92 -0.31
N ASN A 50 -13.54 -10.34 0.85
CA ASN A 50 -14.89 -10.08 1.31
C ASN A 50 -15.08 -8.57 1.52
N ASP A 51 -16.30 -8.12 1.27
CA ASP A 51 -16.72 -6.77 1.63
C ASP A 51 -16.56 -6.58 3.15
N GLY A 52 -15.83 -5.55 3.56
CA GLY A 52 -15.54 -5.23 4.96
C GLY A 52 -14.15 -5.62 5.46
N ASP A 53 -13.35 -6.33 4.67
CA ASP A 53 -11.95 -6.63 5.04
C ASP A 53 -11.04 -5.37 4.95
N GLU A 54 -11.51 -4.26 4.33
CA GLU A 54 -10.77 -3.00 4.09
C GLU A 54 -10.53 -2.12 5.33
N GLY A 55 -10.89 -2.60 6.53
CA GLY A 55 -10.95 -1.84 7.79
C GLY A 55 -9.68 -1.10 8.22
#